data_AF-A0A7G9Z3V4-F1
#
_entry.id   AF-A0A7G9Z3V4-F1
#
_cell.length_a   1.000
_cell.length_b   1.000
_cell.length_c   1.000
_cell.angle_alpha   90.00
_cell.angle_beta   90.00
_cell.angle_gamma   90.00
#
_symmetry.space_group_name_H-M   'P 1'
#
loop_
_entity.id
_entity.type
_entity.pdbx_description
1 polymer ?
#
loop_
_entity_poly.entity_id
_entity_poly.type
_entity_poly.pdbx_seq_one_letter_code
_entity_poly.pdbx_strand_id
1 'polypeptide(L)'
;MIKPNWDIFKAKFSENPQYNFEWFCYLLFCKEFNQPHGIFRYKNQSVIETNPIEKDKDVIGWQAKFYDTSLSNHKDDLLRGRHRITVPSS
;
A
#
# COMPACT_ATOMS: atom_id res chain seq x y z
N MET A 1 21.35 -0.56 -10.61
CA MET A 1 19.96 -0.30 -10.16
C MET A 1 19.24 0.43 -11.29
N ILE A 2 18.21 -0.15 -11.91
CA ILE A 2 17.48 0.49 -13.02
C ILE A 2 16.42 1.41 -12.40
N LYS A 3 16.45 2.71 -12.74
CA LYS A 3 15.45 3.65 -12.24
C LYS A 3 14.13 3.42 -13.01
N PRO A 4 13.00 3.21 -12.31
CA PRO A 4 11.71 3.13 -12.99
C PRO A 4 11.39 4.46 -13.69
N ASN A 5 10.94 4.37 -14.93
CA ASN A 5 10.38 5.50 -15.67
C ASN A 5 8.86 5.48 -15.49
N TRP A 6 8.34 6.43 -14.71
CA TRP A 6 6.93 6.52 -14.38
C TRP A 6 6.06 6.91 -15.58
N ASP A 7 6.61 7.60 -16.58
CA ASP A 7 5.87 7.93 -17.80
C ASP A 7 5.65 6.69 -18.68
N ILE A 8 6.67 5.83 -18.78
CA ILE A 8 6.53 4.52 -19.45
C ILE A 8 5.53 3.63 -18.69
N PHE A 9 5.58 3.65 -17.37
CA PHE A 9 4.63 2.90 -16.54
C PHE A 9 3.19 3.38 -16.80
N LYS A 10 2.93 4.69 -16.74
CA LYS A 10 1.62 5.26 -17.04
C LYS A 10 1.15 4.96 -18.45
N ALA A 11 2.04 5.00 -19.45
CA ALA A 11 1.69 4.65 -20.82
C ALA A 11 1.28 3.17 -20.96
N LYS A 12 1.96 2.25 -20.25
CA LYS A 12 1.65 0.82 -20.27
C LYS A 12 0.39 0.44 -19.49
N PHE A 13 0.10 1.15 -18.41
CA PHE A 13 -1.01 0.87 -17.49
C PHE A 13 -2.05 1.99 -17.49
N SER A 14 -2.29 2.59 -18.65
CA SER A 14 -3.06 3.83 -18.81
C SER A 14 -4.53 3.73 -18.38
N GLU A 15 -5.11 2.52 -18.37
CA GLU A 15 -6.48 2.30 -17.90
C GLU A 15 -6.67 2.64 -16.42
N ASN A 16 -5.69 2.26 -15.59
CA ASN A 16 -5.69 2.60 -14.17
C ASN A 16 -4.26 2.48 -13.59
N PRO A 17 -3.40 3.51 -13.76
CA PRO A 17 -2.02 3.46 -13.30
C PRO A 17 -1.91 3.29 -11.78
N GLN A 18 -2.82 3.92 -11.03
CA GLN A 18 -2.84 3.83 -9.57
C GLN A 18 -3.11 2.41 -9.10
N TYR A 19 -4.16 1.76 -9.61
CA TYR A 19 -4.48 0.39 -9.24
C TYR A 19 -3.33 -0.58 -9.56
N ASN A 20 -2.75 -0.46 -10.76
CA ASN A 20 -1.63 -1.31 -11.17
C ASN A 20 -0.39 -1.09 -10.29
N PHE A 21 -0.13 0.15 -9.88
CA PHE A 21 0.97 0.48 -8.97
C PHE A 21 0.73 -0.11 -7.58
N GLU A 22 -0.46 0.11 -7.01
CA GLU A 22 -0.84 -0.44 -5.71
C GLU A 22 -0.78 -1.97 -5.70
N TRP A 23 -1.22 -2.60 -6.79
CA TRP A 23 -1.11 -4.04 -6.99
C TRP A 23 0.34 -4.52 -7.05
N PHE A 24 1.20 -3.82 -7.78
CA PHE A 24 2.62 -4.17 -7.87
C PHE A 24 3.32 -4.04 -6.51
N CYS A 25 3.09 -2.93 -5.79
CA CYS A 25 3.60 -2.72 -4.43
C CYS A 25 3.12 -3.80 -3.46
N TYR A 26 1.88 -4.26 -3.61
CA TYR A 26 1.35 -5.35 -2.80
C TYR A 26 2.06 -6.68 -3.05
N LEU A 27 2.31 -7.03 -4.32
CA LEU A 27 3.04 -8.25 -4.65
C LEU A 27 4.46 -8.24 -4.09
N LEU A 28 5.13 -7.08 -4.16
CA LEU A 28 6.45 -6.89 -3.55
C LEU A 28 6.40 -7.04 -2.03
N PHE A 29 5.42 -6.42 -1.38
CA PHE A 29 5.21 -6.57 0.06
C PHE A 29 4.99 -8.04 0.44
N CYS A 30 4.10 -8.73 -0.26
CA CYS A 30 3.83 -10.14 0.01
C CYS A 30 5.09 -11.00 -0.17
N LYS A 31 5.92 -10.71 -1.17
CA LYS A 31 7.20 -11.40 -1.38
C LYS A 31 8.21 -11.13 -0.26
N GLU A 32 8.35 -9.88 0.17
CA GLU A 32 9.27 -9.47 1.24
C GLU A 32 8.91 -10.09 2.60
N PHE A 33 7.60 -10.23 2.86
CA PHE A 33 7.08 -10.76 4.11
C PHE A 33 6.69 -12.24 4.04
N ASN A 34 7.08 -12.93 2.97
CA ASN A 34 6.83 -14.36 2.76
C ASN A 34 5.33 -14.73 2.94
N GLN A 35 4.45 -13.92 2.35
CA GLN A 35 3.00 -14.07 2.32
C GLN A 35 2.56 -14.61 0.92
N PRO A 36 2.81 -15.88 0.57
CA PRO A 36 2.53 -16.41 -0.77
C PRO A 36 1.04 -16.43 -1.12
N HIS A 37 0.16 -16.43 -0.11
CA HIS A 37 -1.30 -16.38 -0.27
C HIS A 37 -1.85 -14.95 -0.19
N GLY A 38 -0.99 -13.94 -0.04
CA GLY A 38 -1.38 -12.55 0.18
C GLY A 38 -1.81 -12.26 1.62
N ILE A 39 -2.14 -10.99 1.88
CA ILE A 39 -2.69 -10.52 3.15
C ILE A 39 -4.17 -10.16 2.97
N PHE A 40 -4.99 -10.44 3.99
CA PHE A 40 -6.42 -10.21 3.91
C PHE A 40 -6.71 -8.71 3.74
N ARG A 41 -7.49 -8.36 2.70
CA ARG A 41 -7.91 -6.99 2.41
C ARG A 41 -9.40 -6.82 2.67
N TYR A 42 -9.80 -5.78 3.40
CA TYR A 42 -11.20 -5.40 3.48
C TYR A 42 -11.58 -4.56 2.26
N LYS A 43 -12.14 -5.20 1.24
CA LYS A 43 -12.58 -4.52 -0.01
C LYS A 43 -13.68 -3.46 0.24
N ASN A 44 -14.35 -3.50 1.39
CA ASN A 44 -15.53 -2.68 1.70
C ASN A 44 -15.33 -1.64 2.82
N GLN A 45 -14.13 -1.42 3.36
CA GLN A 45 -13.89 -0.39 4.37
C GLN A 45 -12.74 0.53 3.96
N SER A 46 -13.09 1.75 3.56
CA SER A 46 -12.24 2.83 3.06
C SER A 46 -11.19 3.37 4.05
N VAL A 47 -11.03 2.75 5.23
CA VAL A 47 -10.17 3.26 6.32
C VAL A 47 -9.15 2.23 6.81
N ILE A 48 -9.34 0.93 6.58
CA ILE A 48 -8.42 -0.13 7.02
C ILE A 48 -8.22 -1.10 5.85
N GLU A 49 -7.32 -0.72 4.93
CA GLU A 49 -7.21 -1.36 3.61
C GLU A 49 -6.62 -2.78 3.67
N THR A 50 -5.88 -3.15 4.73
CA THR A 50 -5.29 -4.49 4.92
C THR A 50 -5.14 -4.86 6.40
N ASN A 51 -5.28 -6.16 6.72
CA ASN A 51 -4.88 -6.63 8.04
C ASN A 51 -3.37 -6.43 8.22
N PRO A 52 -2.92 -5.86 9.36
CA PRO A 52 -1.50 -5.79 9.63
C PRO A 52 -0.93 -7.20 9.71
N ILE A 53 0.34 -7.35 9.32
CA ILE A 53 1.08 -8.58 9.52
C ILE A 53 1.84 -8.49 10.84
N GLU A 54 1.88 -9.61 11.56
CA GLU A 54 2.77 -9.77 12.70
C GLU A 54 4.05 -10.42 12.21
N LYS A 55 5.19 -9.75 12.41
CA LYS A 55 6.51 -10.31 12.13
C LYS A 55 7.38 -10.12 13.36
N ASP A 56 7.75 -11.23 13.97
CA ASP A 56 8.50 -11.29 15.22
C ASP A 56 7.78 -10.56 16.37
N LYS A 57 8.16 -9.31 16.66
CA LYS A 57 7.53 -8.45 17.68
C LYS A 57 6.87 -7.20 17.09
N ASP A 58 6.93 -7.05 15.77
CA ASP A 58 6.46 -5.86 15.07
C ASP A 58 5.10 -6.13 14.40
N VAL A 59 4.24 -5.12 14.46
CA VAL A 59 2.96 -5.08 13.76
C VAL A 59 3.11 -4.14 12.57
N ILE A 60 3.03 -4.67 11.36
CA ILE A 60 3.33 -3.94 10.13
C ILE A 60 2.03 -3.71 9.36
N GLY A 61 1.63 -2.44 9.25
CA GLY A 61 0.57 -2.00 8.35
C GLY A 61 1.10 -1.74 6.94
N TRP A 62 0.27 -1.98 5.93
CA TRP A 62 0.63 -1.75 4.53
C TRP A 62 -0.28 -0.71 3.87
N GLN A 63 0.32 0.23 3.16
CA GLN A 63 -0.37 1.18 2.29
C GLN A 63 0.53 1.55 1.11
N ALA A 64 -0.05 1.63 -0.08
CA ALA A 64 0.59 2.17 -1.27
C ALA A 64 -0.39 3.12 -1.97
N LYS A 65 0.11 4.22 -2.52
CA LYS A 65 -0.65 5.18 -3.34
C LYS A 65 0.25 5.71 -4.45
N PHE A 66 -0.33 6.02 -5.60
CA PHE A 66 0.38 6.57 -6.76
C PHE A 66 -0.09 8.01 -6.99
N TYR A 67 0.79 8.99 -6.73
CA TYR A 67 0.48 10.41 -6.89
C TYR A 67 1.21 10.98 -8.10
N ASP A 68 0.46 11.64 -8.98
CA ASP A 68 1.02 12.40 -10.12
C ASP A 68 1.47 13.81 -9.75
N THR A 69 1.20 14.25 -8.51
CA THR A 69 1.57 15.57 -8.00
C THR A 69 2.43 15.46 -6.74
N SER A 70 3.03 16.58 -6.32
CA SER A 70 3.89 16.62 -5.15
C SER A 70 3.21 16.04 -3.91
N LEU A 71 3.95 15.22 -3.17
CA LEU A 71 3.51 14.62 -1.91
C LEU A 71 3.02 15.67 -0.89
N SER A 72 3.52 16.91 -0.98
CA SER A 72 3.07 18.04 -0.15
C SER A 72 1.57 18.32 -0.27
N ASN A 73 0.98 18.02 -1.43
CA ASN A 73 -0.42 18.29 -1.73
C ASN A 73 -1.34 17.19 -1.20
N HIS A 74 -0.78 16.05 -0.77
CA HIS A 74 -1.53 14.86 -0.31
C HIS A 74 -1.27 14.55 1.17
N LYS A 75 -0.75 15.53 1.93
CA LYS A 75 -0.43 15.35 3.36
C LYS A 75 -1.64 14.88 4.16
N ASP A 76 -2.80 15.45 3.91
CA ASP A 76 -4.01 15.11 4.66
C ASP A 76 -4.48 13.68 4.38
N ASP A 77 -4.34 13.20 3.15
CA ASP A 77 -4.67 11.81 2.79
C ASP A 77 -3.74 10.80 3.47
N LEU A 78 -2.44 11.11 3.52
CA LEU A 78 -1.44 10.31 4.22
C LEU A 78 -1.64 10.32 5.75
N LEU A 79 -2.16 11.42 6.30
CA LEU A 79 -2.48 11.53 7.72
C LEU A 79 -3.76 10.77 8.07
N ARG A 80 -4.77 10.76 7.18
CA ARG A 80 -6.02 10.01 7.36
C ARG A 80 -5.81 8.51 7.36
N GLY A 81 -4.91 7.98 6.52
CA GLY A 81 -4.54 6.56 6.52
C GLY A 81 -3.87 6.08 7.82
N ARG A 82 -3.51 7.00 8.72
CA ARG A 82 -2.80 6.74 9.98
C ARG A 82 -3.72 6.60 11.20
N HIS A 83 -5.01 6.34 11.01
CA HIS A 83 -5.92 6.08 12.13
C HIS A 83 -5.55 4.78 12.86
N ARG A 84 -4.73 4.95 13.91
CA ARG A 84 -4.45 4.06 15.05
C ARG A 84 -4.94 2.61 14.89
N ILE A 85 -4.01 1.72 14.58
CA ILE A 85 -4.12 0.31 14.96
C ILE A 85 -3.99 0.27 16.49
N THR A 86 -5.11 0.42 17.21
CA THR A 86 -5.14 0.08 18.64
C THR A 86 -5.19 -1.43 18.75
N VAL A 87 -4.06 -2.04 19.10
CA VAL A 87 -4.00 -3.41 19.60
C VAL A 87 -4.90 -3.46 20.85
N PRO A 88 -5.91 -4.34 20.92
CA PRO A 88 -6.63 -4.54 22.17
C PRO A 88 -5.64 -5.16 23.16
N SER A 89 -5.32 -4.41 24.23
CA SER A 89 -4.67 -4.99 25.40
C SER A 89 -5.63 -6.00 26.04
N SER A 90 -5.11 -7.23 26.20
CA SER A 90 -5.69 -8.42 26.84
C SER A 90 -6.52 -8.14 28.09
#